data_AF-A0A0C3H3X2-F1
#
_entry.id   AF-A0A0C3H3X2-F1
#
_cell.length_a   1.000
_cell.length_b   1.000
_cell.length_c   1.000
_cell.angle_alpha   90.00
_cell.angle_beta   90.00
_cell.angle_gamma   90.00
#
_symmetry.space_group_name_H-M   'P 1'
#
loop_
_entity.id
_entity.type
_entity.pdbx_description
1 polymer ?
#
loop_
_entity_poly.entity_id
_entity_poly.type
_entity_poly.pdbx_seq_one_letter_code
_entity_poly.pdbx_strand_id
1 'polypeptide(L)'
;YTKDRKYPNNIRLIEQHDWLKRLLGCNIHPAIPTNTPGIRVADVATGTAVWLLELAKTLPLDAQLYGFDISTMQFPAPEARPSNVFLHEQNITNPFPEKYHGFFDIVAIRLITAGLRDGDWDAAVRNVNVLLKPGGYVQWIE
;
A
#
# COMPACT_ATOMS: atom_id res chain seq x y z
N TYR A 1 8.15 -9.05 17.68
CA TYR A 1 6.68 -8.99 17.64
C TYR A 1 6.16 -9.89 16.52
N THR A 2 5.92 -11.16 16.84
CA THR A 2 5.34 -12.17 15.92
C THR A 2 4.23 -12.92 16.65
N LYS A 3 3.29 -12.18 17.24
CA LYS A 3 2.11 -12.80 17.85
C LYS A 3 1.00 -12.91 16.79
N ASP A 4 0.62 -14.15 16.54
CA ASP A 4 -0.71 -14.55 16.07
C ASP A 4 -1.17 -14.06 14.70
N ARG A 5 -0.33 -14.33 13.71
CA ARG A 5 -0.74 -14.40 12.30
C ARG A 5 -1.39 -15.76 11.93
N LYS A 6 -1.78 -16.56 12.93
CA LYS A 6 -2.26 -17.95 12.78
C LYS A 6 -3.69 -18.06 12.24
N TYR A 7 -4.48 -16.99 12.27
CA TYR A 7 -5.81 -16.93 11.66
C TYR A 7 -6.05 -15.51 11.10
N PRO A 8 -6.39 -15.35 9.81
CA PRO A 8 -6.62 -14.02 9.23
C PRO A 8 -7.93 -13.45 9.76
N ASN A 9 -7.91 -12.78 10.91
CA ASN A 9 -9.01 -11.89 11.28
C ASN A 9 -8.87 -10.58 10.49
N ASN A 10 -9.30 -10.61 9.23
CA ASN A 10 -9.24 -9.49 8.29
C ASN A 10 -10.17 -8.33 8.69
N ILE A 11 -11.13 -8.58 9.59
CA ILE A 11 -12.12 -7.60 10.04
C ILE A 11 -11.45 -6.35 10.60
N ARG A 12 -10.45 -6.52 11.49
CA ARG A 12 -9.72 -5.40 12.11
C ARG A 12 -9.14 -4.43 11.06
N LEU A 13 -8.53 -4.95 9.99
CA LEU A 13 -7.89 -4.13 8.95
C LEU A 13 -8.91 -3.42 8.06
N ILE A 14 -10.03 -4.08 7.78
CA ILE A 14 -11.15 -3.49 7.04
C ILE A 14 -11.78 -2.37 7.87
N GLU A 15 -12.03 -2.60 9.15
CA GLU A 15 -12.55 -1.58 10.07
C GLU A 15 -11.59 -0.39 10.17
N GLN A 16 -10.30 -0.63 10.36
CA GLN A 16 -9.28 0.44 10.39
C GLN A 16 -9.29 1.27 9.10
N HIS A 17 -9.43 0.63 7.94
CA HIS A 17 -9.58 1.33 6.68
C HIS A 17 -10.85 2.19 6.64
N ASP A 18 -12.00 1.63 7.03
CA ASP A 18 -13.27 2.36 7.06
C ASP A 18 -13.22 3.57 8.01
N TRP A 19 -12.61 3.40 9.18
CA TRP A 19 -12.39 4.48 10.14
C TRP A 19 -11.49 5.58 9.57
N LEU A 20 -10.33 5.23 9.02
CA LEU A 20 -9.41 6.20 8.41
C LEU A 20 -10.08 6.96 7.26
N LYS A 21 -10.78 6.25 6.37
CA LYS A 21 -11.47 6.87 5.23
C LYS A 21 -12.54 7.85 5.69
N ARG A 22 -13.32 7.52 6.73
CA ARG A 22 -14.32 8.42 7.32
C ARG A 22 -13.69 9.64 7.97
N LEU A 23 -12.57 9.46 8.68
CA LEU A 23 -11.85 10.54 9.34
C LEU A 23 -11.25 11.53 8.33
N LEU A 24 -10.62 11.02 7.28
CA LEU A 24 -9.89 11.82 6.29
C LEU A 24 -10.80 12.35 5.17
N GLY A 25 -11.98 11.76 4.98
CA GLY A 25 -12.90 12.10 3.89
C GLY A 25 -12.38 11.76 2.48
N CYS A 26 -11.23 11.10 2.38
CA CYS A 26 -10.58 10.76 1.12
C CYS A 26 -9.71 9.49 1.26
N ASN A 27 -9.48 8.79 0.14
CA ASN A 27 -8.52 7.67 0.08
C ASN A 27 -7.11 8.16 -0.28
N ILE A 28 -7.02 9.12 -1.21
CA ILE A 28 -5.81 9.86 -1.57
C ILE A 28 -6.08 11.33 -1.27
N HIS A 29 -5.12 12.02 -0.65
CA HIS A 29 -5.24 13.42 -0.29
C HIS A 29 -5.55 14.26 -1.55
N PRO A 30 -6.51 15.20 -1.51
CA PRO A 30 -6.98 15.91 -2.71
C PRO A 30 -5.92 16.72 -3.46
N ALA A 31 -4.80 17.06 -2.81
CA ALA A 31 -3.68 17.75 -3.43
C ALA A 31 -2.80 16.85 -4.32
N ILE A 32 -2.95 15.52 -4.24
CA ILE A 32 -2.17 14.57 -5.02
C ILE A 32 -2.92 14.30 -6.34
N PRO A 33 -2.33 14.55 -7.52
CA PRO A 33 -2.98 14.30 -8.80
C PRO A 33 -3.22 12.81 -9.04
N THR A 34 -4.47 12.44 -9.34
CA THR A 34 -4.89 11.05 -9.59
C THR A 34 -5.43 10.80 -11.00
N ASN A 35 -5.55 11.85 -11.81
CA ASN A 35 -6.04 11.80 -13.18
C ASN A 35 -4.93 11.58 -14.23
N THR A 36 -3.73 11.20 -13.80
CA THR A 36 -2.61 10.90 -14.70
C THR A 36 -2.90 9.59 -15.43
N PRO A 37 -2.88 9.55 -16.78
CA PRO A 37 -3.03 8.31 -17.53
C PRO A 37 -1.96 7.29 -17.14
N GLY A 38 -2.37 6.03 -16.93
CA GLY A 38 -1.46 4.96 -16.52
C GLY A 38 -0.79 5.17 -15.16
N ILE A 39 -1.42 5.92 -14.26
CA ILE A 39 -0.89 6.20 -12.92
C ILE A 39 -0.56 4.89 -12.18
N ARG A 40 0.60 4.85 -11.53
CA ARG A 40 1.08 3.68 -10.79
C ARG A 40 1.11 4.01 -9.31
N VAL A 41 0.34 3.26 -8.53
CA VAL A 41 0.18 3.45 -7.09
C VAL A 41 0.70 2.23 -6.35
N ALA A 42 1.52 2.44 -5.32
CA ALA A 42 1.92 1.40 -4.38
C ALA A 42 1.23 1.60 -3.01
N ASP A 43 0.81 0.50 -2.38
CA ASP A 43 0.39 0.41 -0.98
C ASP A 43 1.38 -0.52 -0.27
N VAL A 44 2.24 0.04 0.57
CA VAL A 44 3.26 -0.73 1.31
C VAL A 44 2.74 -1.05 2.70
N ALA A 45 2.92 -2.30 3.13
CA ALA A 45 2.18 -2.94 4.22
C ALA A 45 0.66 -3.02 3.93
N THR A 46 0.32 -3.51 2.73
CA THR A 46 -1.05 -3.47 2.19
C THR A 46 -2.06 -4.32 2.98
N GLY A 47 -1.62 -5.32 3.76
CA GLY A 47 -2.50 -6.20 4.52
C GLY A 47 -3.54 -6.89 3.63
N THR A 48 -4.82 -6.53 3.80
CA THR A 48 -5.94 -7.07 3.00
C THR A 48 -6.08 -6.46 1.61
N ALA A 49 -5.24 -5.48 1.27
CA ALA A 49 -5.35 -4.68 0.05
C ALA A 49 -6.67 -3.91 -0.10
N VAL A 50 -7.48 -3.78 0.96
CA VAL A 50 -8.81 -3.15 0.91
C VAL A 50 -8.78 -1.74 0.31
N TRP A 51 -7.72 -0.96 0.59
CA TRP A 51 -7.55 0.38 0.05
C TRP A 51 -7.28 0.38 -1.45
N LEU A 52 -6.42 -0.53 -1.94
CA LEU A 52 -6.21 -0.69 -3.38
C LEU A 52 -7.48 -1.17 -4.09
N LEU A 53 -8.23 -2.08 -3.48
CA LEU A 53 -9.50 -2.56 -4.03
C LEU A 53 -10.56 -1.46 -4.11
N GLU A 54 -10.55 -0.51 -3.18
CA GLU A 54 -11.38 0.69 -3.29
C GLU A 54 -10.88 1.67 -4.35
N LEU A 55 -9.57 1.94 -4.38
CA LEU A 55 -8.97 2.82 -5.38
C LEU A 55 -9.19 2.32 -6.82
N ALA A 56 -9.18 1.00 -7.04
CA ALA A 56 -9.47 0.39 -8.33
C ALA A 56 -10.86 0.78 -8.89
N LYS A 57 -11.80 1.18 -8.02
CA LYS A 57 -13.15 1.62 -8.41
C LYS A 57 -13.22 3.10 -8.77
N THR A 58 -12.24 3.91 -8.34
CA THR A 58 -12.28 5.37 -8.44
C THR A 58 -11.19 5.96 -9.32
N LEU A 59 -10.07 5.26 -9.48
CA LEU A 59 -8.96 5.67 -10.35
C LEU A 59 -9.26 5.35 -11.82
N PRO A 60 -8.52 5.97 -12.77
CA PRO A 60 -8.61 5.63 -14.19
C PRO A 60 -8.47 4.11 -14.44
N LEU A 61 -9.17 3.60 -15.46
CA LEU A 61 -9.18 2.16 -15.78
C LEU A 61 -7.80 1.60 -16.13
N ASP A 62 -6.90 2.45 -16.63
CA ASP A 62 -5.52 2.12 -16.98
C ASP A 62 -4.54 2.29 -15.81
N ALA A 63 -5.02 2.70 -14.62
CA ALA A 63 -4.20 2.78 -13.42
C ALA A 63 -3.71 1.39 -13.00
N GLN A 64 -2.48 1.31 -12.50
CA GLN A 64 -1.86 0.07 -12.03
C GLN A 64 -1.59 0.16 -10.53
N LEU A 65 -2.08 -0.82 -9.78
CA LEU A 65 -2.15 -0.81 -8.32
C LEU A 65 -1.33 -1.95 -7.75
N TYR A 66 -0.34 -1.63 -6.92
CA TYR A 66 0.62 -2.59 -6.41
C TYR A 66 0.59 -2.64 -4.89
N GLY A 67 0.30 -3.81 -4.32
CA GLY A 67 0.34 -4.05 -2.89
C GLY A 67 1.59 -4.82 -2.50
N PHE A 68 2.23 -4.37 -1.43
CA PHE A 68 3.41 -5.03 -0.86
C PHE A 68 3.17 -5.32 0.62
N ASP A 69 3.33 -6.56 1.05
CA ASP A 69 3.25 -6.93 2.47
C ASP A 69 4.27 -8.00 2.83
N ILE A 70 4.74 -8.02 4.08
CA ILE A 70 5.63 -9.06 4.59
C ILE A 70 4.96 -10.45 4.64
N SER A 71 3.65 -10.56 4.39
CA SER A 71 3.00 -11.85 4.17
C SER A 71 1.78 -11.76 3.26
N THR A 72 1.57 -12.83 2.50
CA THR A 72 0.43 -13.03 1.61
C THR A 72 -0.84 -13.52 2.31
N MET A 73 -0.80 -13.88 3.60
CA MET A 73 -1.92 -14.56 4.29
C MET A 73 -3.23 -13.77 4.34
N GLN A 74 -3.17 -12.45 4.21
CA GLN A 74 -4.34 -11.59 4.26
C GLN A 74 -4.79 -11.12 2.87
N PHE A 75 -4.03 -11.48 1.82
CA PHE A 75 -4.37 -11.08 0.46
C PHE A 75 -5.71 -11.69 0.04
N PRO A 76 -6.52 -10.95 -0.73
CA PRO A 76 -7.68 -11.54 -1.38
C PRO A 76 -7.25 -12.66 -2.33
N ALA A 77 -8.14 -13.64 -2.53
CA ALA A 77 -7.96 -14.69 -3.52
C ALA A 77 -7.67 -14.07 -4.90
N PRO A 78 -6.76 -14.66 -5.71
CA PRO A 78 -6.42 -14.13 -7.05
C PRO A 78 -7.62 -13.80 -7.91
N GLU A 79 -8.66 -14.63 -7.88
CA GLU A 79 -9.88 -14.54 -8.68
C GLU A 79 -10.79 -13.39 -8.23
N ALA A 80 -10.63 -12.91 -6.99
CA ALA A 80 -11.39 -11.80 -6.43
C ALA A 80 -10.73 -10.43 -6.69
N ARG A 81 -9.58 -10.39 -7.35
CA ARG A 81 -8.83 -9.16 -7.61
C ARG A 81 -9.19 -8.58 -8.97
N PRO A 82 -9.34 -7.24 -9.08
CA PRO A 82 -9.30 -6.57 -10.37
C PRO A 82 -8.01 -6.87 -11.12
N SER A 83 -8.05 -6.89 -12.45
CA SER A 83 -6.89 -7.22 -13.31
C SER A 83 -5.73 -6.23 -13.19
N ASN A 84 -5.99 -5.03 -12.66
CA ASN A 84 -5.00 -3.99 -12.44
C ASN A 84 -4.44 -3.94 -11.01
N VAL A 85 -4.75 -4.93 -10.16
CA VAL A 85 -4.25 -5.04 -8.79
C VAL A 85 -3.25 -6.20 -8.68
N PHE A 86 -2.00 -5.87 -8.37
CA PHE A 86 -0.87 -6.79 -8.25
C PHE A 86 -0.39 -6.84 -6.81
N LEU A 87 -0.36 -8.01 -6.18
CA LEU A 87 0.03 -8.16 -4.78
C LEU A 87 1.30 -8.99 -4.67
N HIS A 88 2.24 -8.52 -3.86
CA HIS A 88 3.58 -9.08 -3.73
C HIS A 88 3.97 -9.25 -2.26
N GLU A 89 4.63 -10.36 -1.96
CA GLU A 89 5.31 -10.51 -0.67
C GLU A 89 6.60 -9.70 -0.68
N GLN A 90 6.70 -8.70 0.20
CA GLN A 90 7.86 -7.83 0.34
C GLN A 90 7.90 -7.24 1.74
N ASN A 91 9.04 -7.40 2.40
CA ASN A 91 9.32 -6.70 3.65
C ASN A 91 9.79 -5.26 3.35
N ILE A 92 9.13 -4.26 3.93
CA ILE A 92 9.46 -2.84 3.79
C ILE A 92 10.90 -2.53 4.25
N THR A 93 11.45 -3.29 5.20
CA THR A 93 12.82 -3.09 5.71
C THR A 93 13.90 -3.61 4.77
N ASN A 94 13.51 -4.42 3.78
CA ASN A 94 14.42 -4.98 2.79
C ASN A 94 14.35 -4.16 1.50
N PRO A 95 15.46 -4.07 0.73
CA PRO A 95 15.43 -3.44 -0.58
C PRO A 95 14.32 -4.01 -1.47
N PHE A 96 13.58 -3.14 -2.14
CA PHE A 96 12.61 -3.54 -3.14
C PHE A 96 13.34 -3.96 -4.43
N PRO A 97 12.78 -4.89 -5.23
CA PRO A 97 13.32 -5.26 -6.52
C PRO A 97 13.57 -4.03 -7.42
N GLU A 98 14.72 -3.98 -8.10
CA GLU A 98 15.16 -2.83 -8.92
C GLU A 98 14.13 -2.40 -9.97
N LYS A 99 13.34 -3.34 -10.50
CA LYS A 99 12.25 -3.06 -11.45
C LYS A 99 11.18 -2.08 -10.92
N TYR A 100 11.11 -1.89 -9.60
CA TYR A 100 10.18 -0.98 -8.95
C TYR A 100 10.82 0.36 -8.53
N HIS A 101 12.12 0.55 -8.75
CA HIS A 101 12.79 1.80 -8.43
C HIS A 101 12.37 2.89 -9.42
N GLY A 102 12.00 4.07 -8.93
CA GLY A 102 11.51 5.14 -9.80
C GLY A 102 10.24 4.80 -10.57
N PHE A 103 9.42 3.87 -10.05
CA PHE A 103 8.31 3.27 -10.81
C PHE A 103 6.94 3.88 -10.49
N PHE A 104 6.75 4.41 -9.28
CA PHE A 104 5.44 4.81 -8.76
C PHE A 104 5.25 6.32 -8.73
N ASP A 105 4.03 6.75 -9.06
CA ASP A 105 3.58 8.14 -8.93
C ASP A 105 3.15 8.43 -7.49
N ILE A 106 2.59 7.42 -6.81
CA ILE A 106 2.13 7.51 -5.42
C ILE A 106 2.60 6.27 -4.67
N VAL A 107 3.18 6.45 -3.48
CA VAL A 107 3.43 5.37 -2.52
C VAL A 107 2.70 5.70 -1.22
N ALA A 108 1.78 4.85 -0.81
CA ALA A 108 1.03 4.97 0.43
C ALA A 108 1.55 3.98 1.49
N ILE A 109 1.62 4.45 2.74
CA ILE A 109 1.90 3.64 3.93
C ILE A 109 0.91 4.04 5.01
N ARG A 110 0.30 3.07 5.69
CA ARG A 110 -0.77 3.31 6.67
C ARG A 110 -0.62 2.41 7.89
N LEU A 111 -0.65 3.01 9.09
CA LEU A 111 -0.69 2.32 10.39
C LEU A 111 0.46 1.32 10.60
N ILE A 112 1.66 1.61 10.11
CA ILE A 112 2.78 0.66 10.16
C ILE A 112 3.55 0.73 11.49
N THR A 113 3.31 1.74 12.33
CA THR A 113 3.98 1.90 13.63
C THR A 113 3.88 0.65 14.51
N ALA A 114 2.73 -0.03 14.49
CA ALA A 114 2.54 -1.26 15.27
C ALA A 114 3.32 -2.47 14.71
N GLY A 115 3.78 -2.40 13.46
CA GLY A 115 4.48 -3.48 12.75
C GLY A 115 5.97 -3.26 12.56
N LEU A 116 6.48 -2.05 12.76
CA LEU A 116 7.87 -1.67 12.51
C LEU A 116 8.63 -1.49 13.83
N ARG A 117 9.91 -1.89 13.88
CA ARG A 117 10.75 -1.72 15.08
C ARG A 117 11.46 -0.38 15.03
N ASP A 118 11.83 0.16 16.19
CA ASP A 118 12.50 1.47 16.32
C ASP A 118 13.76 1.60 15.44
N GLY A 119 14.54 0.53 15.27
CA GLY A 119 15.75 0.53 14.42
C GLY A 119 15.48 0.38 12.92
N ASP A 120 14.25 0.09 12.51
CA ASP A 120 13.92 -0.28 11.13
C ASP A 120 13.33 0.89 10.31
N TRP A 121 12.98 2.01 10.96
CA TRP A 121 12.36 3.18 10.32
C TRP A 121 13.21 3.78 9.21
N ASP A 122 14.51 3.97 9.48
CA ASP A 122 15.45 4.50 8.50
C ASP A 122 15.53 3.66 7.23
N ALA A 123 15.54 2.33 7.39
CA ALA A 123 15.54 1.41 6.25
C ALA A 123 14.20 1.49 5.50
N ALA A 124 13.08 1.48 6.23
CA ALA A 124 11.75 1.55 5.64
C ALA A 124 11.55 2.84 4.81
N VAL A 125 11.89 4.00 5.36
CA VAL A 125 11.77 5.29 4.67
C VAL A 125 12.67 5.34 3.43
N ARG A 126 13.93 4.88 3.53
CA ARG A 126 14.83 4.82 2.37
C ARG A 126 14.26 3.93 1.26
N ASN A 127 13.79 2.74 1.62
CA ASN A 127 13.26 1.78 0.66
C ASN A 127 11.98 2.30 -0.02
N VAL A 128 11.08 2.93 0.74
CA VAL A 128 9.88 3.61 0.20
C VAL A 128 10.27 4.74 -0.76
N ASN A 129 11.23 5.58 -0.40
CA ASN A 129 11.60 6.73 -1.21
C ASN A 129 12.17 6.32 -2.58
N VAL A 130 12.92 5.21 -2.65
CA VAL A 130 13.48 4.67 -3.91
C VAL A 130 12.39 4.24 -4.91
N LEU A 131 11.19 3.90 -4.44
CA LEU A 131 10.08 3.50 -5.30
C LEU A 131 9.51 4.65 -6.13
N LEU A 132 9.67 5.89 -5.68
CA LEU A 132 9.05 7.05 -6.29
C LEU A 132 9.74 7.48 -7.57
N LYS A 133 8.94 7.77 -8.60
CA LYS A 133 9.40 8.60 -9.72
C LYS A 133 9.84 9.98 -9.19
N PRO A 134 10.72 10.69 -9.92
CA PRO A 134 10.94 12.11 -9.68
C PRO A 134 9.61 12.89 -9.68
N GLY A 135 9.32 13.60 -8.59
CA GLY A 135 8.06 14.33 -8.41
C GLY A 135 6.86 13.49 -7.95
N GLY A 136 7.06 12.22 -7.62
CA GLY A 136 6.05 11.36 -7.00
C GLY A 136 5.72 11.75 -5.56
N TYR A 137 4.65 11.18 -5.03
CA TYR A 137 4.11 11.52 -3.71
C TYR A 137 4.18 10.35 -2.73
N VAL A 138 4.61 10.63 -1.50
CA VAL A 138 4.38 9.74 -0.36
C VAL A 138 3.13 10.21 0.37
N GLN A 139 2.22 9.29 0.63
CA GLN A 139 1.13 9.50 1.58
C GLN A 139 1.31 8.55 2.77
N TRP A 140 1.77 9.09 3.90
CA TRP A 140 2.02 8.33 5.13
C TRP A 140 1.00 8.72 6.21
N ILE A 141 0.29 7.73 6.77
CA ILE A 141 -0.71 7.93 7.83
C ILE A 141 -0.45 6.95 8.98
N GLU A 142 -0.58 7.39 10.22
CA GLU A 142 -0.43 6.60 11.46
C GLU A 142 -1.60 6.82 12.42
#